data_AF-A0A1B6JFV7-F1
#
_entry.id   AF-A0A1B6JFV7-F1
#
_cell.length_a   1.000
_cell.length_b   1.000
_cell.length_c   1.000
_cell.angle_alpha   90.00
_cell.angle_beta   90.00
_cell.angle_gamma   90.00
#
_symmetry.space_group_name_H-M   'P 1'
#
loop_
_entity.id
_entity.type
_entity.pdbx_description
1 polymer ?
#
loop_
_entity_poly.entity_id
_entity_poly.type
_entity_poly.pdbx_seq_one_letter_code
_entity_poly.pdbx_strand_id
1 'polypeptide(L)'
;HTHYVRRWLEVFLRKIQPYLYGNGGPVIMVQIENEYGSYPICDRRYTFWLRDIFQSYIGSNAVLFTTDGNGSFYLRCGPIPGVFITVDFGHGVNVMNAFKPLRAVQPHGPLVNSEFYTGWLTHWGEPEESGASTSGVVNTTRSLLAMNASLNFFMFFGGTNFGFTSGANNPPFQPQLTSYNYDAPISEAGDLTDKYFAIKSVISEFFPIAEIPVGNSSKGSYGRLVLEPKISLRDSDTGIVYNNTTYPQTFEALELYSGLLWYETTLPLDFSGTSLLMADDLHDRAIVYINKTAVGVLSRSTTTSMFISEGAGQPLSLLVENQGHINYGQMMDMKGLVKNVTLDG
;
A
#
# COMPACT_ATOMS: atom_id res chain seq x y z
N HIS A 1 -19.34 8.57 -6.14
CA HIS A 1 -18.35 7.53 -5.80
C HIS A 1 -18.89 6.11 -5.93
N THR A 2 -20.07 5.77 -5.38
CA THR A 2 -20.65 4.41 -5.44
C THR A 2 -20.88 3.83 -6.84
N HIS A 3 -21.05 4.65 -7.88
CA HIS A 3 -21.21 4.21 -9.27
C HIS A 3 -20.04 3.33 -9.75
N TYR A 4 -18.80 3.81 -9.58
CA TYR A 4 -17.62 3.08 -10.05
C TYR A 4 -17.34 1.84 -9.20
N VAL A 5 -17.51 1.95 -7.87
CA VAL A 5 -17.39 0.82 -6.95
C VAL A 5 -18.39 -0.30 -7.31
N ARG A 6 -19.65 0.04 -7.59
CA ARG A 6 -20.66 -0.94 -8.02
C ARG A 6 -20.25 -1.64 -9.31
N ARG A 7 -19.86 -0.89 -10.34
CA ARG A 7 -19.49 -1.46 -11.64
C ARG A 7 -18.32 -2.45 -11.50
N TRP A 8 -17.35 -2.14 -10.66
CA TRP A 8 -16.24 -3.04 -10.35
C TRP A 8 -16.73 -4.29 -9.60
N LEU A 9 -17.45 -4.10 -8.50
CA LEU A 9 -17.93 -5.21 -7.65
C LEU A 9 -18.86 -6.17 -8.41
N GLU A 10 -19.73 -5.68 -9.28
CA GLU A 10 -20.62 -6.54 -10.06
C GLU A 10 -19.84 -7.48 -10.99
N VAL A 11 -18.71 -7.03 -11.55
CA VAL A 11 -17.84 -7.90 -12.34
C VAL A 11 -17.09 -8.88 -11.45
N PHE A 12 -16.50 -8.41 -10.35
CA PHE A 12 -15.73 -9.24 -9.43
C PHE A 12 -16.58 -10.32 -8.75
N LEU A 13 -17.73 -9.94 -8.18
CA LEU A 13 -18.61 -10.84 -7.42
C LEU A 13 -19.24 -11.92 -8.31
N ARG A 14 -19.53 -11.64 -9.58
CA ARG A 14 -19.97 -12.69 -10.52
C ARG A 14 -18.87 -13.71 -10.80
N LYS A 15 -17.61 -13.27 -10.84
CA LYS A 15 -16.46 -14.17 -11.05
C LYS A 15 -16.14 -15.00 -9.81
N ILE A 16 -16.39 -14.50 -8.60
CA ILE A 16 -16.09 -15.25 -7.36
C ILE A 16 -17.16 -16.28 -7.01
N GLN A 17 -18.42 -16.10 -7.46
CA GLN A 17 -19.54 -16.97 -7.11
C GLN A 17 -19.28 -18.48 -7.28
N PRO A 18 -18.70 -18.97 -8.40
CA PRO A 18 -18.42 -20.40 -8.56
C PRO A 18 -17.42 -20.96 -7.54
N TYR A 19 -16.62 -20.10 -6.90
CA TYR A 19 -15.58 -20.49 -5.95
C TYR A 19 -16.05 -20.43 -4.49
N LEU A 20 -17.29 -20.02 -4.23
CA LEU A 20 -17.85 -20.00 -2.88
C LEU A 20 -18.02 -21.42 -2.34
N TYR A 21 -17.78 -21.61 -1.05
CA TYR A 21 -17.84 -22.92 -0.40
C TYR A 21 -19.22 -23.58 -0.54
N GLY A 22 -20.31 -22.82 -0.39
CA GLY A 22 -21.68 -23.31 -0.63
C GLY A 22 -21.95 -23.75 -2.07
N ASN A 23 -21.11 -23.33 -3.02
CA ASN A 23 -21.13 -23.75 -4.43
C ASN A 23 -20.07 -24.83 -4.74
N GLY A 24 -19.40 -25.38 -3.73
CA GLY A 24 -18.37 -26.42 -3.87
C GLY A 24 -16.94 -25.91 -4.09
N GLY A 25 -16.70 -24.59 -3.97
CA GLY A 25 -15.37 -23.99 -4.10
C GLY A 25 -14.63 -23.78 -2.78
N PRO A 26 -13.42 -23.17 -2.80
CA PRO A 26 -12.58 -23.00 -1.62
C PRO A 26 -12.88 -21.74 -0.78
N VAL A 27 -13.67 -20.79 -1.27
CA VAL A 27 -13.88 -19.49 -0.59
C VAL A 27 -14.91 -19.64 0.53
N ILE A 28 -14.42 -19.69 1.78
CA ILE A 28 -15.24 -19.86 2.98
C ILE A 28 -15.73 -18.55 3.60
N MET A 29 -14.99 -17.45 3.40
CA MET A 29 -15.30 -16.13 3.95
C MET A 29 -14.94 -15.03 2.95
N VAL A 30 -15.66 -13.91 2.98
CA VAL A 30 -15.42 -12.74 2.12
C VAL A 30 -15.47 -11.47 2.97
N GLN A 31 -14.38 -10.72 2.98
CA GLN A 31 -14.28 -9.46 3.73
C GLN A 31 -15.06 -8.35 3.01
N ILE A 32 -15.75 -7.51 3.79
CA ILE A 32 -16.38 -6.28 3.32
C ILE A 32 -15.58 -5.11 3.85
N GLU A 33 -15.10 -4.26 2.94
CA GLU A 33 -14.19 -3.16 3.29
C GLU A 33 -12.89 -3.66 3.96
N ASN A 34 -12.03 -2.76 4.41
CA ASN A 34 -10.79 -3.06 5.12
C ASN A 34 -10.53 -1.98 6.17
N GLU A 35 -10.55 -2.35 7.45
CA GLU A 35 -10.28 -1.44 8.58
C GLU A 35 -11.03 -0.10 8.49
N TYR A 36 -12.31 -0.13 8.11
CA TYR A 36 -13.10 1.10 7.97
C TYR A 36 -13.21 1.88 9.29
N GLY A 37 -12.99 1.22 10.43
CA GLY A 37 -12.84 1.82 11.75
C GLY A 37 -11.66 2.79 11.87
N SER A 38 -10.61 2.60 11.07
CA SER A 38 -9.43 3.46 10.99
C SER A 38 -9.64 4.67 10.07
N TYR A 39 -10.67 4.63 9.21
CA TYR A 39 -10.99 5.71 8.28
C TYR A 39 -11.85 6.80 8.96
N PRO A 40 -11.49 8.10 8.85
CA PRO A 40 -12.08 9.14 9.69
C PRO A 40 -13.56 9.44 9.41
N ILE A 41 -14.10 9.03 8.26
CA ILE A 41 -15.45 9.43 7.81
C ILE A 41 -16.57 8.68 8.54
N CYS A 42 -16.38 7.40 8.89
CA CYS A 42 -17.39 6.59 9.58
C CYS A 42 -18.79 6.59 8.92
N ASP A 43 -18.88 6.54 7.58
CA ASP A 43 -20.16 6.53 6.87
C ASP A 43 -20.82 5.14 6.90
N ARG A 44 -21.82 5.00 7.78
CA ARG A 44 -22.63 3.78 7.91
C ARG A 44 -23.50 3.49 6.69
N ARG A 45 -23.94 4.51 5.95
CA ARG A 45 -24.76 4.29 4.73
C ARG A 45 -23.92 3.61 3.66
N TYR A 46 -22.66 4.01 3.52
CA TYR A 46 -21.71 3.36 2.62
C TYR A 46 -21.50 1.89 2.98
N THR A 47 -21.20 1.57 4.25
CA THR A 47 -20.93 0.18 4.64
C THR A 47 -22.18 -0.71 4.59
N PHE A 48 -23.37 -0.17 4.86
CA PHE A 48 -24.63 -0.92 4.69
C PHE A 48 -24.91 -1.20 3.22
N TRP A 49 -24.67 -0.21 2.35
CA TRP A 49 -24.81 -0.37 0.91
C TRP A 49 -23.84 -1.43 0.36
N LEU A 50 -22.59 -1.46 0.83
CA LEU A 50 -21.63 -2.51 0.49
C LEU A 50 -22.12 -3.89 0.95
N ARG A 51 -22.56 -4.02 2.21
CA ARG A 51 -23.14 -5.26 2.73
C ARG A 51 -24.26 -5.77 1.84
N ASP A 52 -25.21 -4.92 1.47
CA ASP A 52 -26.37 -5.35 0.70
C ASP A 52 -25.96 -5.83 -0.71
N ILE A 53 -24.97 -5.19 -1.33
CA ILE A 53 -24.39 -5.66 -2.60
C ILE A 53 -23.74 -7.04 -2.40
N PHE A 54 -22.80 -7.18 -1.46
CA PHE A 54 -22.13 -8.47 -1.22
C PHE A 54 -23.14 -9.57 -0.88
N GLN A 55 -24.10 -9.29 -0.02
CA GLN A 55 -25.16 -10.24 0.37
C GLN A 55 -25.99 -10.71 -0.84
N SER A 56 -26.27 -9.83 -1.81
CA SER A 56 -27.03 -10.19 -3.01
C SER A 56 -26.32 -11.20 -3.93
N TYR A 57 -24.98 -11.23 -3.90
CA TYR A 57 -24.18 -12.15 -4.72
C TYR A 57 -23.68 -13.37 -3.94
N ILE A 58 -23.25 -13.17 -2.70
CA ILE A 58 -22.65 -14.22 -1.87
C ILE A 58 -23.73 -15.07 -1.18
N GLY A 59 -24.86 -14.45 -0.79
CA GLY A 59 -25.94 -15.15 -0.11
C GLY A 59 -25.47 -15.85 1.17
N SER A 60 -25.79 -17.13 1.31
CA SER A 60 -25.33 -18.00 2.39
C SER A 60 -24.16 -18.91 1.97
N ASN A 61 -23.55 -18.68 0.80
CA ASN A 61 -22.53 -19.58 0.25
C ASN A 61 -21.13 -19.34 0.81
N ALA A 62 -20.91 -18.22 1.52
CA ALA A 62 -19.71 -17.92 2.31
C ALA A 62 -20.06 -16.93 3.43
N VAL A 63 -19.24 -16.85 4.47
CA VAL A 63 -19.46 -15.89 5.58
C VAL A 63 -18.95 -14.51 5.17
N LEU A 64 -19.79 -13.50 5.26
CA LEU A 64 -19.37 -12.11 5.14
C LEU A 64 -18.76 -11.63 6.46
N PHE A 65 -17.61 -10.97 6.43
CA PHE A 65 -16.95 -10.46 7.63
C PHE A 65 -16.31 -9.07 7.47
N THR A 66 -15.99 -8.40 8.58
CA THR A 66 -15.16 -7.19 8.63
C THR A 66 -13.90 -7.41 9.47
N THR A 67 -12.84 -6.66 9.18
CA THR A 67 -11.59 -6.64 9.96
C THR A 67 -11.29 -5.21 10.36
N ASP A 68 -10.96 -5.01 11.63
CA ASP A 68 -10.56 -3.73 12.21
C ASP A 68 -9.59 -3.97 13.38
N GLY A 69 -8.71 -3.00 13.65
CA GLY A 69 -7.84 -3.05 14.81
C GLY A 69 -8.55 -3.37 16.12
N ASN A 70 -7.87 -4.10 17.01
CA ASN A 70 -8.43 -4.67 18.23
C ASN A 70 -8.80 -3.68 19.36
N GLY A 71 -8.92 -2.39 19.08
CA GLY A 71 -9.30 -1.33 20.01
C GLY A 71 -10.75 -0.87 19.85
N SER A 72 -11.39 -0.46 20.96
CA SER A 72 -12.79 0.03 20.95
C SER A 72 -13.00 1.24 20.03
N PHE A 73 -11.95 2.01 19.74
CA PHE A 73 -11.99 3.12 18.80
C PHE A 73 -12.32 2.66 17.37
N TYR A 74 -11.60 1.66 16.86
CA TYR A 74 -11.80 1.10 15.52
C TYR A 74 -13.17 0.40 15.42
N LEU A 75 -13.51 -0.38 16.45
CA LEU A 75 -14.77 -1.11 16.53
C LEU A 75 -16.02 -0.23 16.67
N ARG A 76 -15.88 1.09 16.82
CA ARG A 76 -17.03 2.02 16.78
C ARG A 76 -17.61 2.15 15.37
N CYS A 77 -16.77 2.10 14.34
CA CYS A 77 -17.12 2.45 12.96
C CYS A 77 -16.96 1.29 11.97
N GLY A 78 -16.07 0.34 12.27
CA GLY A 78 -15.81 -0.83 11.44
C GLY A 78 -16.96 -1.84 11.34
N PRO A 79 -17.46 -2.39 12.47
CA PRO A 79 -18.45 -3.46 12.47
C PRO A 79 -19.73 -3.16 11.70
N ILE A 80 -20.14 -4.01 10.77
CA ILE A 80 -21.37 -3.85 10.00
C ILE A 80 -22.47 -4.77 10.57
N PRO A 81 -23.68 -4.27 10.90
CA PRO A 81 -24.76 -5.10 11.41
C PRO A 81 -25.12 -6.25 10.46
N GLY A 82 -25.18 -7.47 10.99
CA GLY A 82 -25.45 -8.70 10.23
C GLY A 82 -24.23 -9.31 9.54
N VAL A 83 -23.05 -8.74 9.73
CA VAL A 83 -21.77 -9.21 9.18
C VAL A 83 -20.89 -9.68 10.35
N PHE A 84 -20.14 -10.77 10.16
CA PHE A 84 -19.28 -11.31 11.21
C PHE A 84 -18.10 -10.37 11.50
N ILE A 85 -17.79 -10.12 12.76
CA ILE A 85 -16.74 -9.17 13.15
C ILE A 85 -15.48 -9.94 13.50
N THR A 86 -14.36 -9.54 12.91
CA THR A 86 -13.02 -10.02 13.25
C THR A 86 -12.16 -8.83 13.65
N VAL A 87 -10.99 -9.11 14.22
CA VAL A 87 -10.01 -8.07 14.55
C VAL A 87 -8.65 -8.42 14.00
N ASP A 88 -7.77 -7.44 13.87
CA ASP A 88 -6.34 -7.65 13.64
C ASP A 88 -5.50 -7.18 14.84
N PHE A 89 -4.34 -7.82 15.00
CA PHE A 89 -3.29 -7.41 15.93
C PHE A 89 -2.02 -8.23 15.72
N GLY A 90 -0.88 -7.62 16.05
CA GLY A 90 0.44 -8.23 15.91
C GLY A 90 0.85 -9.17 17.05
N HIS A 91 2.14 -9.44 17.10
CA HIS A 91 2.76 -10.31 18.10
C HIS A 91 3.08 -9.60 19.42
N GLY A 92 3.45 -10.38 20.44
CA GLY A 92 3.95 -9.86 21.72
C GLY A 92 2.87 -9.28 22.63
N VAL A 93 1.59 -9.49 22.29
CA VAL A 93 0.43 -9.05 23.07
C VAL A 93 -0.17 -10.21 23.87
N ASN A 94 -0.91 -9.88 24.93
CA ASN A 94 -1.76 -10.86 25.60
C ASN A 94 -3.03 -11.11 24.76
N VAL A 95 -3.12 -12.28 24.14
CA VAL A 95 -4.21 -12.64 23.20
C VAL A 95 -5.60 -12.56 23.81
N MET A 96 -5.76 -12.97 25.07
CA MET A 96 -7.05 -12.84 25.78
C MET A 96 -7.48 -11.37 25.90
N ASN A 97 -6.54 -10.48 26.22
CA ASN A 97 -6.82 -9.05 26.29
C ASN A 97 -7.09 -8.45 24.91
N ALA A 98 -6.36 -8.88 23.87
CA ALA A 98 -6.56 -8.43 22.50
C ALA A 98 -7.99 -8.71 21.99
N PHE A 99 -8.61 -9.81 22.39
CA PHE A 99 -9.99 -10.13 22.01
C PHE A 99 -11.08 -9.53 22.90
N LYS A 100 -10.74 -8.85 24.02
CA LYS A 100 -11.76 -8.27 24.91
C LYS A 100 -12.66 -7.24 24.20
N PRO A 101 -12.13 -6.29 23.40
CA PRO A 101 -12.97 -5.33 22.69
C PRO A 101 -13.89 -6.00 21.66
N LEU A 102 -13.40 -7.03 20.95
CA LEU A 102 -14.24 -7.85 20.08
C LEU A 102 -15.41 -8.47 20.85
N ARG A 103 -15.14 -9.08 22.01
CA ARG A 103 -16.21 -9.73 22.81
C ARG A 103 -17.24 -8.76 23.37
N ALA A 104 -16.90 -7.49 23.54
CA ALA A 104 -17.86 -6.47 23.95
C ALA A 104 -18.91 -6.18 22.86
N VAL A 105 -18.55 -6.30 21.58
CA VAL A 105 -19.45 -6.05 20.43
C VAL A 105 -19.97 -7.33 19.77
N GLN A 106 -19.27 -8.45 19.95
CA GLN A 106 -19.60 -9.78 19.45
C GLN A 106 -19.42 -10.83 20.57
N PRO A 107 -20.43 -10.99 21.46
CA PRO A 107 -20.32 -11.85 22.65
C PRO A 107 -20.11 -13.34 22.36
N HIS A 108 -20.53 -13.81 21.17
CA HIS A 108 -20.51 -15.21 20.77
C HIS A 108 -19.86 -15.40 19.40
N GLY A 109 -19.55 -16.65 19.05
CA GLY A 109 -18.91 -17.02 17.77
C GLY A 109 -17.39 -17.18 17.89
N PRO A 110 -16.71 -17.60 16.80
CA PRO A 110 -15.29 -17.86 16.84
C PRO A 110 -14.47 -16.60 17.13
N LEU A 111 -13.27 -16.78 17.67
CA LEU A 111 -12.25 -15.73 17.73
C LEU A 111 -11.44 -15.81 16.44
N VAL A 112 -11.30 -14.68 15.75
CA VAL A 112 -10.53 -14.62 14.51
C VAL A 112 -9.62 -13.41 14.57
N ASN A 113 -8.31 -13.66 14.46
CA ASN A 113 -7.33 -12.63 14.13
C ASN A 113 -7.10 -12.65 12.61
N SER A 114 -7.74 -11.73 11.88
CA SER A 114 -7.73 -11.74 10.41
C SER A 114 -6.43 -11.21 9.81
N GLU A 115 -5.63 -10.48 10.58
CA GLU A 115 -4.28 -10.04 10.17
C GLU A 115 -3.32 -10.15 11.36
N PHE A 116 -2.69 -11.31 11.48
CA PHE A 116 -1.65 -11.55 12.47
C PHE A 116 -0.28 -11.20 11.90
N TYR A 117 0.23 -10.03 12.28
CA TYR A 117 1.45 -9.45 11.73
C TYR A 117 2.72 -10.27 12.06
N THR A 118 3.36 -10.86 11.03
CA THR A 118 4.57 -11.69 11.14
C THR A 118 5.89 -10.93 10.97
N GLY A 119 5.76 -9.63 10.69
CA GLY A 119 6.79 -8.66 10.36
C GLY A 119 6.13 -7.31 10.12
N TRP A 120 6.71 -6.43 9.31
CA TRP A 120 6.11 -5.11 9.05
C TRP A 120 6.54 -4.51 7.71
N LEU A 121 5.81 -3.50 7.25
CA LEU A 121 6.16 -2.72 6.05
C LEU A 121 7.39 -1.82 6.33
N THR A 122 8.14 -1.50 5.30
CA THR A 122 9.36 -0.67 5.38
C THR A 122 9.27 0.47 4.37
N HIS A 123 9.86 1.62 4.71
CA HIS A 123 9.90 2.81 3.87
C HIS A 123 11.29 3.12 3.32
N TRP A 124 11.33 3.82 2.19
CA TRP A 124 12.59 4.41 1.70
C TRP A 124 13.15 5.40 2.72
N GLY A 125 14.45 5.28 3.00
CA GLY A 125 15.17 6.15 3.95
C GLY A 125 15.23 5.60 5.38
N GLU A 126 14.52 4.51 5.68
CA GLU A 126 14.72 3.77 6.93
C GLU A 126 16.07 3.03 6.92
N PRO A 127 16.77 2.95 8.07
CA PRO A 127 18.13 2.40 8.12
C PRO A 127 18.19 0.88 7.96
N GLU A 128 17.10 0.19 8.27
CA GLU A 128 16.96 -1.27 8.19
C GLU A 128 15.52 -1.65 7.85
N GLU A 129 15.33 -2.85 7.28
CA GLU A 129 13.99 -3.38 7.06
C GLU A 129 13.29 -3.62 8.40
N SER A 130 12.03 -3.16 8.49
CA SER A 130 11.20 -3.41 9.65
C SER A 130 10.87 -4.90 9.75
N GLY A 131 10.82 -5.41 10.98
CA GLY A 131 10.62 -6.85 11.21
C GLY A 131 9.97 -7.18 12.53
N ALA A 132 9.83 -8.48 12.77
CA ALA A 132 9.19 -9.05 13.94
C ALA A 132 10.03 -10.17 14.53
N SER A 133 10.07 -10.21 15.86
CA SER A 133 10.70 -11.31 16.57
C SER A 133 10.02 -12.64 16.27
N THR A 134 10.78 -13.60 15.73
CA THR A 134 10.33 -14.98 15.53
C THR A 134 9.72 -15.59 16.79
N SER A 135 10.32 -15.35 17.97
CA SER A 135 9.79 -15.88 19.22
C SER A 135 8.46 -15.22 19.61
N GLY A 136 8.30 -13.92 19.34
CA GLY A 136 7.04 -13.21 19.52
C GLY A 136 5.93 -13.79 18.65
N VAL A 137 6.23 -14.02 17.37
CA VAL A 137 5.30 -14.61 16.40
C VAL A 137 4.88 -16.03 16.82
N VAL A 138 5.85 -16.88 17.14
CA VAL A 138 5.65 -18.28 17.58
C VAL A 138 4.81 -18.36 18.87
N ASN A 139 5.14 -17.55 19.89
CA ASN A 139 4.42 -17.58 21.17
C ASN A 139 2.98 -17.07 21.04
N THR A 140 2.77 -16.05 20.21
CA THR A 140 1.41 -15.53 19.94
C THR A 140 0.60 -16.53 19.14
N THR A 141 1.21 -17.19 18.14
CA THR A 141 0.59 -18.30 17.37
C THR A 141 0.11 -19.41 18.29
N ARG A 142 0.99 -19.91 19.18
CA ARG A 142 0.64 -20.96 20.14
C ARG A 142 -0.53 -20.55 21.03
N SER A 143 -0.54 -19.31 21.49
CA SER A 143 -1.61 -18.77 22.34
C SER A 143 -2.95 -18.68 21.60
N LEU A 144 -2.94 -18.22 20.34
CA LEU A 144 -4.13 -18.17 19.49
C LEU A 144 -4.70 -19.59 19.26
N LEU A 145 -3.85 -20.54 18.88
CA LEU A 145 -4.26 -21.92 18.62
C LEU A 145 -4.75 -22.64 19.88
N ALA A 146 -4.09 -22.45 21.03
CA ALA A 146 -4.53 -23.01 22.32
C ALA A 146 -5.91 -22.51 22.77
N MET A 147 -6.30 -21.32 22.31
CA MET A 147 -7.64 -20.76 22.54
C MET A 147 -8.66 -21.16 21.48
N ASN A 148 -8.28 -22.03 20.53
CA ASN A 148 -9.09 -22.41 19.38
C ASN A 148 -9.53 -21.18 18.54
N ALA A 149 -8.68 -20.15 18.48
CA ALA A 149 -8.89 -19.00 17.61
C ALA A 149 -8.40 -19.32 16.19
N SER A 150 -9.11 -18.83 15.19
CA SER A 150 -8.61 -18.79 13.82
C SER A 150 -7.63 -17.62 13.66
N LEU A 151 -6.61 -17.79 12.82
CA LEU A 151 -5.70 -16.71 12.48
C LEU A 151 -5.33 -16.76 10.99
N ASN A 152 -4.97 -15.60 10.46
CA ASN A 152 -4.35 -15.44 9.15
C ASN A 152 -2.99 -14.73 9.32
N PHE A 153 -1.91 -15.35 8.87
CA PHE A 153 -0.56 -14.76 8.94
C PHE A 153 -0.43 -13.66 7.89
N PHE A 154 -0.28 -12.41 8.33
CA PHE A 154 -0.06 -11.26 7.46
C PHE A 154 1.40 -10.76 7.65
N MET A 155 2.32 -10.88 6.72
CA MET A 155 2.28 -11.67 5.49
C MET A 155 2.95 -13.03 5.72
N PHE A 156 2.33 -14.12 5.28
CA PHE A 156 3.03 -15.42 5.22
C PHE A 156 4.16 -15.43 4.16
N PHE A 157 3.90 -14.78 3.03
CA PHE A 157 4.84 -14.44 1.96
C PHE A 157 4.42 -13.06 1.44
N GLY A 158 5.31 -12.08 1.48
CA GLY A 158 4.99 -10.72 1.02
C GLY A 158 5.29 -10.51 -0.47
N GLY A 159 6.50 -10.83 -0.92
CA GLY A 159 6.90 -10.74 -2.33
C GLY A 159 7.46 -9.36 -2.71
N THR A 160 7.05 -8.84 -3.87
CA THR A 160 7.64 -7.63 -4.48
C THR A 160 6.56 -6.72 -5.06
N ASN A 161 6.67 -5.42 -4.79
CA ASN A 161 5.92 -4.36 -5.44
C ASN A 161 6.56 -4.02 -6.80
N PHE A 162 6.27 -4.82 -7.84
CA PHE A 162 6.84 -4.59 -9.17
C PHE A 162 6.33 -3.30 -9.83
N GLY A 163 7.18 -2.66 -10.63
CA GLY A 163 6.80 -1.44 -11.35
C GLY A 163 6.45 -0.31 -10.38
N PHE A 164 5.23 0.22 -10.49
CA PHE A 164 4.74 1.36 -9.70
C PHE A 164 3.60 0.97 -8.76
N THR A 165 3.62 -0.26 -8.22
CA THR A 165 2.52 -0.77 -7.38
C THR A 165 2.72 -0.53 -5.88
N SER A 166 3.88 -0.04 -5.44
CA SER A 166 4.08 0.37 -4.06
C SER A 166 3.21 1.59 -3.73
N GLY A 167 2.74 1.70 -2.49
CA GLY A 167 2.10 2.92 -2.02
C GLY A 167 2.96 3.69 -1.03
N ALA A 168 2.31 4.52 -0.24
CA ALA A 168 2.96 5.37 0.76
C ALA A 168 2.11 5.56 2.01
N ASN A 169 2.77 5.85 3.13
CA ASN A 169 2.13 6.34 4.35
C ASN A 169 2.23 7.87 4.44
N ASN A 170 1.30 8.49 5.18
CA ASN A 170 1.26 9.94 5.41
C ASN A 170 0.40 10.28 6.65
N PRO A 171 0.75 11.28 7.50
CA PRO A 171 1.95 12.13 7.49
C PRO A 171 3.10 11.63 8.40
N PRO A 172 4.39 11.89 8.05
CA PRO A 172 4.86 12.53 6.81
C PRO A 172 4.79 11.57 5.60
N PHE A 173 4.95 12.08 4.38
CA PHE A 173 4.96 11.24 3.17
C PHE A 173 6.17 10.28 3.15
N GLN A 174 5.89 8.98 3.26
CA GLN A 174 6.87 7.91 3.32
C GLN A 174 6.55 6.85 2.25
N PRO A 175 7.23 6.83 1.10
CA PRO A 175 7.02 5.81 0.08
C PRO A 175 7.57 4.46 0.56
N GLN A 176 6.82 3.41 0.32
CA GLN A 176 7.17 2.04 0.70
C GLN A 176 8.20 1.45 -0.28
N LEU A 177 8.98 0.47 0.16
CA LEU A 177 9.99 -0.17 -0.67
C LEU A 177 9.40 -0.96 -1.85
N THR A 178 10.22 -1.16 -2.89
CA THR A 178 9.95 -2.15 -3.94
C THR A 178 9.90 -3.56 -3.36
N SER A 179 10.84 -3.88 -2.46
CA SER A 179 10.78 -5.12 -1.67
C SER A 179 9.54 -5.08 -0.80
N TYR A 180 8.74 -6.14 -0.86
CA TYR A 180 7.70 -6.42 0.12
C TYR A 180 8.06 -7.70 0.88
N ASN A 181 9.36 -7.88 1.20
CA ASN A 181 9.86 -9.01 2.00
C ASN A 181 9.09 -9.15 3.32
N TYR A 182 8.81 -8.01 3.95
CA TYR A 182 8.01 -7.89 5.17
C TYR A 182 8.62 -8.57 6.40
N ASP A 183 9.85 -9.09 6.33
CA ASP A 183 10.37 -10.07 7.29
C ASP A 183 9.38 -11.25 7.46
N ALA A 184 8.73 -11.64 6.36
CA ALA A 184 7.75 -12.72 6.34
C ALA A 184 8.42 -14.09 6.58
N PRO A 185 7.65 -15.11 7.02
CA PRO A 185 8.14 -16.48 7.15
C PRO A 185 8.77 -17.01 5.85
N ILE A 186 8.21 -16.68 4.70
CA ILE A 186 8.80 -16.93 3.39
C ILE A 186 9.38 -15.61 2.87
N SER A 187 10.66 -15.60 2.53
CA SER A 187 11.35 -14.40 2.05
C SER A 187 10.80 -13.92 0.70
N GLU A 188 11.13 -12.68 0.29
CA GLU A 188 10.76 -12.12 -1.01
C GLU A 188 11.04 -13.06 -2.20
N ALA A 189 12.13 -13.83 -2.15
CA ALA A 189 12.52 -14.76 -3.22
C ALA A 189 11.92 -16.17 -3.09
N GLY A 190 10.96 -16.36 -2.18
CA GLY A 190 10.31 -17.65 -1.92
C GLY A 190 11.12 -18.60 -1.03
N ASP A 191 12.14 -18.10 -0.32
CA ASP A 191 13.00 -18.97 0.50
C ASP A 191 12.36 -19.22 1.87
N LEU A 192 12.39 -20.48 2.30
CA LEU A 192 11.94 -20.90 3.63
C LEU A 192 12.95 -20.41 4.67
N THR A 193 12.51 -19.55 5.59
CA THR A 193 13.36 -18.99 6.65
C THR A 193 13.26 -19.80 7.94
N ASP A 194 14.13 -19.50 8.91
CA ASP A 194 14.03 -20.04 10.27
C ASP A 194 12.66 -19.74 10.90
N LYS A 195 12.07 -18.57 10.59
CA LYS A 195 10.73 -18.17 11.05
C LYS A 195 9.65 -19.09 10.48
N TYR A 196 9.75 -19.50 9.20
CA TYR A 196 8.85 -20.49 8.61
C TYR A 196 8.91 -21.82 9.35
N PHE A 197 10.11 -22.36 9.58
CA PHE A 197 10.25 -23.65 10.27
C PHE A 197 9.77 -23.58 11.72
N ALA A 198 10.00 -22.46 12.41
CA ALA A 198 9.50 -22.25 13.76
C ALA A 198 7.96 -22.18 13.82
N ILE A 199 7.32 -21.48 12.89
CA ILE A 199 5.84 -21.44 12.78
C ILE A 199 5.29 -22.83 12.45
N LYS A 200 5.88 -23.53 11.48
CA LYS A 200 5.49 -24.91 11.12
C LYS A 200 5.55 -25.85 12.33
N SER A 201 6.60 -25.73 13.15
CA SER A 201 6.76 -26.49 14.38
C SER A 201 5.60 -26.26 15.36
N VAL A 202 5.23 -25.00 15.62
CA VAL A 202 4.09 -24.68 16.50
C VAL A 202 2.78 -25.23 15.96
N ILE A 203 2.51 -25.08 14.66
CA ILE A 203 1.27 -25.59 14.06
C ILE A 203 1.19 -27.12 14.22
N SER A 204 2.33 -27.82 14.17
CA SER A 204 2.38 -29.28 14.34
C SER A 204 2.03 -29.76 15.75
N GLU A 205 2.09 -28.87 16.75
CA GLU A 205 1.63 -29.14 18.12
C GLU A 205 0.09 -29.30 18.17
N PHE A 206 -0.64 -28.70 17.22
CA PHE A 206 -2.12 -28.64 17.21
C PHE A 206 -2.75 -29.46 16.09
N PHE A 207 -2.06 -29.64 14.95
CA PHE A 207 -2.62 -30.31 13.77
C PHE A 207 -1.59 -31.26 13.13
N PRO A 208 -2.05 -32.38 12.53
CA PRO A 208 -1.18 -33.18 11.68
C PRO A 208 -0.77 -32.36 10.45
N ILE A 209 0.53 -32.32 10.17
CA ILE A 209 1.08 -31.63 9.00
C ILE A 209 1.58 -32.66 8.00
N ALA A 210 1.13 -32.56 6.75
CA ALA A 210 1.66 -33.38 5.67
C ALA A 210 3.12 -32.99 5.36
N GLU A 211 3.99 -33.99 5.18
CA GLU A 211 5.34 -33.76 4.67
C GLU A 211 5.29 -33.63 3.15
N ILE A 212 5.27 -32.38 2.69
CA ILE A 212 5.39 -32.05 1.28
C ILE A 212 6.84 -31.61 1.02
N PRO A 213 7.56 -32.23 0.08
CA PRO A 213 8.90 -31.80 -0.29
C PRO A 213 8.82 -30.41 -0.93
N VAL A 214 9.27 -29.41 -0.18
CA VAL A 214 9.38 -28.02 -0.60
C VAL A 214 10.83 -27.59 -0.43
N GLY A 215 11.35 -26.81 -1.37
CA GLY A 215 12.73 -26.37 -1.37
C GLY A 215 12.88 -24.99 -2.00
N ASN A 216 13.97 -24.33 -1.64
CA ASN A 216 14.28 -22.98 -2.12
C ASN A 216 14.68 -23.01 -3.60
N SER A 217 14.31 -21.96 -4.33
CA SER A 217 14.73 -21.80 -5.73
C SER A 217 16.23 -21.51 -5.81
N SER A 218 16.91 -22.09 -6.80
CA SER A 218 18.33 -21.80 -7.07
C SER A 218 18.55 -20.32 -7.39
N LYS A 219 19.68 -19.76 -6.94
CA LYS A 219 20.06 -18.37 -7.21
C LYS A 219 21.26 -18.34 -8.17
N GLY A 220 21.20 -17.47 -9.17
CA GLY A 220 22.28 -17.26 -10.13
C GLY A 220 23.02 -15.94 -9.87
N SER A 221 24.35 -15.98 -9.92
CA SER A 221 25.18 -14.76 -9.98
C SER A 221 25.65 -14.56 -11.42
N TYR A 222 24.94 -13.72 -12.18
CA TYR A 222 25.20 -13.47 -13.60
C TYR A 222 26.45 -12.61 -13.86
N GLY A 223 27.12 -12.14 -12.80
CA GLY A 223 28.31 -11.31 -12.90
C GLY A 223 28.00 -9.87 -13.31
N ARG A 224 29.03 -9.19 -13.83
CA ARG A 224 28.94 -7.77 -14.19
C ARG A 224 28.32 -7.60 -15.57
N LEU A 225 27.25 -6.82 -15.66
CA LEU A 225 26.70 -6.32 -16.91
C LEU A 225 27.19 -4.89 -17.15
N VAL A 226 27.69 -4.60 -18.35
CA VAL A 226 28.10 -3.24 -18.75
C VAL A 226 26.96 -2.62 -19.53
N LEU A 227 26.47 -1.47 -19.05
CA LEU A 227 25.42 -0.69 -19.72
C LEU A 227 26.04 0.51 -20.43
N GLU A 228 25.51 0.85 -21.59
CA GLU A 228 25.90 2.05 -22.36
C GLU A 228 24.69 2.98 -22.50
N PRO A 229 24.84 4.29 -22.29
CA PRO A 229 23.78 5.26 -22.60
C PRO A 229 23.38 5.15 -24.08
N LYS A 230 22.07 5.04 -24.35
CA LYS A 230 21.54 5.00 -25.73
C LYS A 230 20.77 6.26 -26.09
N ILE A 231 19.85 6.67 -25.23
CA ILE A 231 19.01 7.85 -25.46
C ILE A 231 18.70 8.52 -24.12
N SER A 232 18.63 9.85 -24.14
CA SER A 232 18.11 10.64 -23.01
C SER A 232 16.58 10.61 -23.05
N LEU A 233 15.91 10.52 -21.90
CA LEU A 233 14.44 10.65 -21.84
C LEU A 233 13.93 11.91 -22.55
N ARG A 234 14.70 13.01 -22.52
CA ARG A 234 14.36 14.27 -23.18
C ARG A 234 14.43 14.20 -24.71
N ASP A 235 15.39 13.45 -25.23
CA ASP A 235 15.61 13.35 -26.68
C ASP A 235 14.86 12.14 -27.26
N SER A 236 14.09 11.44 -26.42
CA SER A 236 13.27 10.29 -26.77
C SER A 236 11.90 10.74 -27.28
N ASP A 237 11.43 10.09 -28.33
CA ASP A 237 10.08 10.26 -28.90
C ASP A 237 9.03 9.32 -28.25
N THR A 238 9.42 8.62 -27.18
CA THR A 238 8.58 7.61 -26.51
C THR A 238 7.51 8.17 -25.57
N GLY A 239 7.54 9.49 -25.30
CA GLY A 239 6.60 10.14 -24.38
C GLY A 239 5.30 10.58 -25.04
N ILE A 240 4.23 10.70 -24.25
CA ILE A 240 3.00 11.37 -24.68
C ILE A 240 3.20 12.88 -24.50
N VAL A 241 2.96 13.65 -25.56
CA VAL A 241 2.99 15.11 -25.51
C VAL A 241 1.57 15.63 -25.30
N TYR A 242 1.34 16.33 -24.19
CA TYR A 242 0.07 16.96 -23.86
C TYR A 242 0.00 18.38 -24.44
N ASN A 243 -1.23 18.89 -24.61
CA ASN A 243 -1.44 20.28 -25.02
C ASN A 243 -0.94 21.25 -23.93
N ASN A 244 -0.46 22.42 -24.37
CA ASN A 244 -0.04 23.47 -23.45
C ASN A 244 -1.21 23.94 -22.57
N THR A 245 -0.92 24.14 -21.29
CA THR A 245 -1.86 24.67 -20.29
C THR A 245 -1.26 25.90 -19.61
N THR A 246 -2.13 26.82 -19.14
CA THR A 246 -1.69 28.02 -18.40
C THR A 246 -1.12 27.67 -17.03
N TYR A 247 -1.66 26.63 -16.38
CA TYR A 247 -1.27 26.15 -15.07
C TYR A 247 -0.91 24.66 -15.13
N PRO A 248 -0.03 24.16 -14.25
CA PRO A 248 0.32 22.75 -14.21
C PRO A 248 -0.93 21.88 -14.01
N GLN A 249 -0.96 20.74 -14.72
CA GLN A 249 -1.99 19.71 -14.55
C GLN A 249 -1.47 18.59 -13.66
N THR A 250 -2.35 17.97 -12.86
CA THR A 250 -1.99 16.76 -12.12
C THR A 250 -1.90 15.56 -13.05
N PHE A 251 -1.26 14.50 -12.57
CA PHE A 251 -1.21 13.18 -13.21
C PHE A 251 -2.62 12.68 -13.58
N GLU A 252 -3.56 12.76 -12.64
CA GLU A 252 -4.94 12.29 -12.81
C GLU A 252 -5.73 13.13 -13.82
N ALA A 253 -5.47 14.45 -13.90
CA ALA A 253 -6.10 15.32 -14.88
C ALA A 253 -5.67 14.99 -16.33
N LEU A 254 -4.51 14.35 -16.48
CA LEU A 254 -3.96 13.89 -17.75
C LEU A 254 -4.19 12.39 -18.00
N GLU A 255 -4.94 11.72 -17.12
CA GLU A 255 -5.15 10.26 -17.16
C GLU A 255 -3.83 9.44 -17.09
N LEU A 256 -2.78 10.02 -16.49
CA LEU A 256 -1.51 9.37 -16.21
C LEU A 256 -1.48 8.92 -14.75
N TYR A 257 -1.59 7.61 -14.48
CA TYR A 257 -1.75 7.14 -13.10
C TYR A 257 -0.44 6.81 -12.37
N SER A 258 0.67 6.65 -13.10
CA SER A 258 1.96 6.25 -12.53
C SER A 258 3.13 6.67 -13.42
N GLY A 259 4.35 6.63 -12.88
CA GLY A 259 5.57 6.90 -13.63
C GLY A 259 6.01 8.36 -13.55
N LEU A 260 6.32 8.94 -14.71
CA LEU A 260 7.02 10.21 -14.82
C LEU A 260 6.22 11.22 -15.67
N LEU A 261 6.25 12.50 -15.29
CA LEU A 261 5.65 13.59 -16.04
C LEU A 261 6.63 14.77 -16.14
N TRP A 262 6.83 15.25 -17.36
CA TRP A 262 7.71 16.38 -17.66
C TRP A 262 6.89 17.67 -17.77
N TYR A 263 7.12 18.61 -16.85
CA TYR A 263 6.58 19.96 -16.92
C TYR A 263 7.64 20.88 -17.50
N GLU A 264 7.26 21.75 -18.42
CA GLU A 264 8.18 22.70 -19.04
C GLU A 264 7.55 24.07 -19.18
N THR A 265 8.35 25.09 -18.89
CA THR A 265 8.01 26.50 -19.08
C THR A 265 9.28 27.29 -19.42
N THR A 266 9.15 28.60 -19.60
CA THR A 266 10.28 29.50 -19.82
C THR A 266 10.44 30.42 -18.61
N LEU A 267 11.66 30.57 -18.11
CA LEU A 267 11.95 31.53 -17.04
C LEU A 267 11.65 32.97 -17.51
N PRO A 268 11.04 33.82 -16.68
CA PRO A 268 10.78 35.22 -17.01
C PRO A 268 12.06 35.96 -17.45
N LEU A 269 11.92 36.97 -18.32
CA LEU A 269 13.09 37.74 -18.82
C LEU A 269 13.66 38.70 -17.76
N ASP A 270 12.83 39.09 -16.79
CA ASP A 270 13.18 39.93 -15.64
C ASP A 270 13.74 39.13 -14.45
N PHE A 271 13.80 37.80 -14.57
CA PHE A 271 14.54 36.95 -13.65
C PHE A 271 16.02 37.36 -13.65
N SER A 272 16.53 37.86 -12.53
CA SER A 272 17.92 38.30 -12.39
C SER A 272 18.53 37.85 -11.07
N GLY A 273 19.77 37.35 -11.13
CA GLY A 273 20.49 36.85 -9.96
C GLY A 273 20.05 35.47 -9.52
N THR A 274 19.59 35.36 -8.27
CA THR A 274 19.21 34.12 -7.60
C THR A 274 17.79 34.27 -7.06
N SER A 275 16.89 33.37 -7.43
CA SER A 275 15.53 33.30 -6.90
C SER A 275 15.26 31.96 -6.23
N LEU A 276 14.32 31.95 -5.31
CA LEU A 276 13.81 30.74 -4.68
C LEU A 276 12.71 30.14 -5.57
N LEU A 277 13.00 29.00 -6.20
CA LEU A 277 11.99 28.17 -6.86
C LEU A 277 11.22 27.40 -5.81
N MET A 278 9.90 27.56 -5.78
CA MET A 278 9.01 26.91 -4.82
C MET A 278 7.98 26.07 -5.57
N ALA A 279 8.01 24.74 -5.36
CA ALA A 279 6.99 23.83 -5.84
C ALA A 279 6.13 23.38 -4.65
N ASP A 280 5.37 24.32 -4.08
CA ASP A 280 4.48 24.03 -2.96
C ASP A 280 3.50 22.92 -3.35
N ASP A 281 3.39 21.87 -2.53
CA ASP A 281 2.54 20.70 -2.82
C ASP A 281 3.02 19.84 -4.02
N LEU A 282 4.34 19.74 -4.22
CA LEU A 282 4.97 18.79 -5.15
C LEU A 282 4.71 17.34 -4.71
N HIS A 283 4.10 16.54 -5.59
CA HIS A 283 3.79 15.13 -5.38
C HIS A 283 4.44 14.25 -6.47
N ASP A 284 5.58 13.59 -6.26
CA ASP A 284 6.31 13.48 -4.99
C ASP A 284 7.76 13.96 -5.10
N ARG A 285 8.43 13.74 -6.24
CA ARG A 285 9.83 14.12 -6.41
C ARG A 285 10.07 14.72 -7.78
N ALA A 286 10.81 15.82 -7.87
CA ALA A 286 11.13 16.49 -9.12
C ALA A 286 12.64 16.62 -9.32
N ILE A 287 13.13 16.29 -10.51
CA ILE A 287 14.45 16.72 -10.97
C ILE A 287 14.27 18.02 -11.75
N VAL A 288 14.95 19.08 -11.32
CA VAL A 288 14.84 20.42 -11.90
C VAL A 288 15.93 20.62 -12.95
N TYR A 289 15.55 21.13 -14.11
CA TYR A 289 16.45 21.43 -15.24
C TYR A 289 16.34 22.90 -15.65
N ILE A 290 17.47 23.54 -15.92
CA ILE A 290 17.55 24.85 -16.58
C ILE A 290 18.38 24.69 -17.84
N ASN A 291 17.83 25.12 -18.98
CA ASN A 291 18.43 24.93 -20.31
C ASN A 291 19.08 23.55 -20.44
N LYS A 292 18.26 22.50 -20.24
CA LYS A 292 18.67 21.10 -20.42
C LYS A 292 19.68 20.55 -19.41
N THR A 293 20.11 21.33 -18.43
CA THR A 293 21.08 20.93 -17.40
C THR A 293 20.38 20.70 -16.07
N ALA A 294 20.61 19.55 -15.43
CA ALA A 294 20.03 19.26 -14.11
C ALA A 294 20.69 20.16 -13.06
N VAL A 295 19.89 20.94 -12.34
CA VAL A 295 20.36 21.91 -11.34
C VAL A 295 20.04 21.51 -9.90
N GLY A 296 19.10 20.58 -9.70
CA GLY A 296 18.77 20.09 -8.36
C GLY A 296 17.58 19.13 -8.31
N VAL A 297 17.18 18.79 -7.09
CA VAL A 297 16.08 17.88 -6.79
C VAL A 297 15.19 18.49 -5.72
N LEU A 298 13.89 18.46 -5.96
CA LEU A 298 12.86 18.75 -4.97
C LEU A 298 12.18 17.44 -4.57
N SER A 299 11.78 17.31 -3.31
CA SER A 299 11.14 16.11 -2.77
C SER A 299 10.13 16.45 -1.68
N ARG A 300 8.94 15.86 -1.80
CA ARG A 300 7.85 15.90 -0.81
C ARG A 300 8.29 15.42 0.57
N SER A 301 9.22 14.47 0.62
CA SER A 301 9.73 13.91 1.88
C SER A 301 10.81 14.78 2.55
N THR A 302 11.39 15.77 1.84
CA THR A 302 12.48 16.60 2.39
C THR A 302 12.28 18.10 2.18
N THR A 303 12.53 18.61 0.97
CA THR A 303 12.41 20.03 0.62
C THR A 303 11.75 20.22 -0.74
N THR A 304 10.74 21.07 -0.80
CA THR A 304 9.99 21.43 -2.01
C THR A 304 10.41 22.77 -2.60
N SER A 305 11.51 23.36 -2.09
CA SER A 305 12.09 24.57 -2.64
C SER A 305 13.62 24.48 -2.77
N MET A 306 14.16 25.24 -3.73
CA MET A 306 15.59 25.39 -3.95
C MET A 306 15.92 26.74 -4.58
N PHE A 307 17.11 27.24 -4.31
CA PHE A 307 17.61 28.41 -5.03
C PHE A 307 18.05 28.03 -6.44
N ILE A 308 17.65 28.83 -7.42
CA ILE A 308 18.13 28.75 -8.79
C ILE A 308 18.76 30.08 -9.19
N SER A 309 19.81 30.02 -10.00
CA SER A 309 20.53 31.19 -10.49
C SER A 309 20.73 31.09 -11.99
N GLU A 310 20.72 32.23 -12.66
CA GLU A 310 20.96 32.36 -14.11
C GLU A 310 19.92 31.65 -15.01
N GLY A 311 19.77 32.12 -16.25
CA GLY A 311 18.84 31.51 -17.21
C GLY A 311 17.54 32.28 -17.47
N ALA A 312 17.54 33.61 -17.36
CA ALA A 312 16.44 34.43 -17.86
C ALA A 312 16.10 34.07 -19.31
N GLY A 313 14.81 33.84 -19.59
CA GLY A 313 14.35 33.40 -20.92
C GLY A 313 14.75 31.98 -21.32
N GLN A 314 15.40 31.20 -20.45
CA GLN A 314 15.74 29.80 -20.72
C GLN A 314 14.60 28.86 -20.35
N PRO A 315 14.52 27.65 -20.96
CA PRO A 315 13.59 26.62 -20.54
C PRO A 315 13.89 26.17 -19.10
N LEU A 316 12.85 26.17 -18.27
CA LEU A 316 12.80 25.53 -16.97
C LEU A 316 11.94 24.28 -17.10
N SER A 317 12.49 23.13 -16.70
CA SER A 317 11.75 21.87 -16.74
C SER A 317 11.81 21.14 -15.41
N LEU A 318 10.69 20.53 -15.01
CA LEU A 318 10.59 19.69 -13.82
C LEU A 318 10.16 18.28 -14.27
N LEU A 319 11.05 17.30 -14.17
CA LEU A 319 10.71 15.90 -14.35
C LEU A 319 10.19 15.36 -13.02
N VAL A 320 8.87 15.21 -12.90
CA VAL A 320 8.19 14.78 -11.68
C VAL A 320 7.92 13.28 -11.71
N GLU A 321 8.24 12.62 -10.60
CA GLU A 321 8.05 11.20 -10.34
C GLU A 321 6.92 11.00 -9.32
N ASN A 322 5.97 10.12 -9.65
CA ASN A 322 5.01 9.56 -8.70
C ASN A 322 5.67 8.40 -7.93
N GLN A 323 5.84 8.55 -6.61
CA GLN A 323 6.51 7.56 -5.76
C GLN A 323 5.53 6.61 -5.03
N GLY A 324 4.27 6.58 -5.47
CA GLY A 324 3.21 5.73 -4.92
C GLY A 324 2.15 6.55 -4.19
N HIS A 325 0.87 6.29 -4.49
CA HIS A 325 -0.25 6.93 -3.81
C HIS A 325 -0.36 6.51 -2.34
N ILE A 326 -0.85 7.41 -1.50
CA ILE A 326 -1.14 7.12 -0.09
C ILE A 326 -2.16 5.97 0.02
N ASN A 327 -1.84 4.94 0.81
CA ASN A 327 -2.68 3.73 0.96
C ASN A 327 -3.27 3.52 2.36
N TYR A 328 -3.11 4.48 3.27
CA TYR A 328 -3.70 4.45 4.59
C TYR A 328 -4.14 5.86 5.05
N GLY A 329 -5.24 5.94 5.80
CA GLY A 329 -5.78 7.21 6.28
C GLY A 329 -6.41 8.04 5.16
N GLN A 330 -6.04 9.31 5.02
CA GLN A 330 -6.56 10.18 3.96
C GLN A 330 -5.89 9.87 2.62
N MET A 331 -6.49 8.98 1.83
CA MET A 331 -5.94 8.45 0.57
C MET A 331 -6.19 9.32 -0.68
N MET A 332 -6.76 10.53 -0.52
CA MET A 332 -6.86 11.47 -1.64
C MET A 332 -5.50 12.12 -1.89
N ASP A 333 -4.79 11.66 -2.92
CA ASP A 333 -3.39 11.98 -3.14
C ASP A 333 -3.07 12.18 -4.63
N MET A 334 -3.57 13.27 -5.21
CA MET A 334 -3.28 13.62 -6.62
C MET A 334 -1.77 13.80 -6.82
N LYS A 335 -1.24 13.40 -7.97
CA LYS A 335 0.21 13.42 -8.24
C LYS A 335 0.61 14.53 -9.21
N GLY A 336 1.89 14.85 -9.24
CA GLY A 336 2.48 15.91 -10.05
C GLY A 336 2.65 17.23 -9.30
N LEU A 337 2.51 18.34 -10.03
CA LEU A 337 2.45 19.68 -9.46
C LEU A 337 0.99 20.00 -9.12
N VAL A 338 0.59 19.80 -7.87
CA VAL A 338 -0.80 19.96 -7.40
C VAL A 338 -1.17 21.44 -7.25
N LYS A 339 -0.18 22.30 -7.01
CA LYS A 339 -0.29 23.76 -7.05
C LYS A 339 0.71 24.37 -8.01
N ASN A 340 0.59 25.68 -8.21
CA ASN A 340 1.51 26.45 -9.03
C ASN A 340 2.92 26.44 -8.44
N VAL A 341 3.89 26.42 -9.34
CA VAL A 341 5.31 26.63 -9.01
C VAL A 341 5.58 28.13 -9.10
N THR A 342 6.27 28.69 -8.10
CA THR A 342 6.55 30.12 -8.01
C THR A 342 8.05 30.40 -7.94
N LEU A 343 8.40 31.66 -8.23
CA LEU A 343 9.73 32.22 -8.03
C LEU A 343 9.59 33.38 -7.04
N ASP A 344 10.24 33.26 -5.88
CA ASP A 344 10.22 34.25 -4.79
C ASP A 344 8.84 34.54 -4.14
N GLY A 345 7.88 33.62 -4.28
CA GLY A 345 6.56 33.64 -3.61
C GLY A 345 5.40 34.07 -4.52
#